data_AF-A0A495DDE4-F1
#
_entry.id   AF-A0A495DDE4-F1
#
_cell.length_a   1.000
_cell.length_b   1.000
_cell.length_c   1.000
_cell.angle_alpha   90.00
_cell.angle_beta   90.00
_cell.angle_gamma   90.00
#
_symmetry.space_group_name_H-M   'P 1'
#
loop_
_entity.id
_entity.type
_entity.pdbx_description
1 polymer ?
#
loop_
_entity_poly.entity_id
_entity_poly.type
_entity_poly.pdbx_seq_one_letter_code
_entity_poly.pdbx_strand_id
1 'polypeptide(L)'
;MTDPIAAAVEPIREKFVQAYVQWLPEMQKLFPQGVSEHPFAIQHDKALIRNLYRIDFATQLEPKPEFREFRLNDMLAFKSWDGPVDGVHIHLHPFRWDAIVVQLQGAKWDMAALTRWFDRWFGLMKDTPVVTPGVQTGGFIHAASVQDEILHADLGTAPVEALTELIAVARASGAIAIAISDPVAKPTTPKDQLQ
;
A
#
# COMPACT_ATOMS: atom_id res chain seq x y z
N MET A 1 -18.29 16.96 -0.62
CA MET A 1 -18.13 16.35 0.71
C MET A 1 -16.85 15.56 0.67
N THR A 2 -15.94 15.80 1.60
CA THR A 2 -14.67 15.07 1.72
C THR A 2 -14.99 13.65 2.18
N ASP A 3 -14.40 12.63 1.54
CA ASP A 3 -14.55 11.23 1.95
C ASP A 3 -14.01 11.08 3.40
N PRO A 4 -14.83 10.61 4.36
CA PRO A 4 -14.42 10.50 5.77
C PRO A 4 -13.22 9.58 5.96
N ILE A 5 -13.03 8.57 5.09
CA ILE A 5 -11.87 7.70 5.14
C ILE A 5 -10.63 8.45 4.67
N ALA A 6 -10.73 9.23 3.59
CA ALA A 6 -9.60 10.01 3.08
C ALA A 6 -9.05 10.96 4.16
N ALA A 7 -9.93 11.69 4.85
CA ALA A 7 -9.54 12.59 5.93
C ALA A 7 -8.87 11.85 7.12
N ALA A 8 -9.26 10.61 7.39
CA ALA A 8 -8.68 9.81 8.46
C ALA A 8 -7.28 9.27 8.13
N VAL A 9 -7.02 8.95 6.86
CA VAL A 9 -5.76 8.30 6.43
C VAL A 9 -4.71 9.27 5.89
N GLU A 10 -5.09 10.48 5.47
CA GLU A 10 -4.14 11.49 4.96
C GLU A 10 -2.98 11.74 5.94
N PRO A 11 -3.19 11.94 7.25
CA PRO A 11 -2.06 12.16 8.16
C PRO A 11 -1.09 10.97 8.26
N ILE A 12 -1.59 9.74 8.05
CA ILE A 12 -0.79 8.51 8.06
C ILE A 12 0.14 8.49 6.85
N ARG A 13 -0.43 8.75 5.67
CA ARG A 13 0.32 8.91 4.43
C ARG A 13 1.34 10.03 4.54
N GLU A 14 0.94 11.22 4.97
CA GLU A 14 1.81 12.39 5.05
C GLU A 14 3.02 12.11 5.94
N LYS A 15 2.83 11.50 7.11
CA LYS A 15 3.95 11.12 7.98
C LYS A 15 4.90 10.15 7.29
N PHE A 16 4.37 9.13 6.61
CA PHE A 16 5.19 8.15 5.90
C PHE A 16 6.00 8.82 4.79
N VAL A 17 5.34 9.57 3.90
CA VAL A 17 5.98 10.22 2.76
C VAL A 17 7.00 11.27 3.21
N GLN A 18 6.71 12.04 4.26
CA GLN A 18 7.66 13.00 4.83
C GLN A 18 8.92 12.30 5.35
N ALA A 19 8.77 11.19 6.08
CA ALA A 19 9.90 10.44 6.59
C ALA A 19 10.71 9.78 5.45
N TYR A 20 10.03 9.26 4.43
CA TYR A 20 10.66 8.70 3.24
C TYR A 20 11.47 9.76 2.48
N VAL A 21 10.91 10.95 2.25
CA VAL A 21 11.59 12.08 1.61
C VAL A 21 12.82 12.53 2.40
N GLN A 22 12.82 12.42 3.73
CA GLN A 22 13.99 12.71 4.56
C GLN A 22 15.07 11.63 4.48
N TRP A 23 14.67 10.37 4.30
CA TRP A 23 15.58 9.24 4.15
C TRP A 23 16.31 9.22 2.79
N LEU A 24 15.63 9.65 1.72
CA LEU A 24 16.17 9.66 0.35
C LEU A 24 17.53 10.39 0.20
N PRO A 25 17.73 11.62 0.73
CA PRO A 25 19.04 12.29 0.69
C PRO A 25 20.16 11.52 1.39
N GLU A 26 19.86 10.76 2.44
CA GLU A 26 20.85 9.93 3.13
C GLU A 26 21.28 8.76 2.23
N MET A 27 20.33 8.11 1.58
CA MET A 27 20.62 7.06 0.61
C MET A 27 21.41 7.58 -0.59
N GLN A 28 21.05 8.77 -1.10
CA GLN A 28 21.78 9.38 -2.22
C GLN A 28 23.23 9.72 -1.85
N LYS A 29 23.50 10.17 -0.62
CA LYS A 29 24.88 10.41 -0.14
C LYS A 29 25.69 9.12 -0.08
N LEU A 30 25.09 8.03 0.41
CA LEU A 30 25.76 6.73 0.50
C LEU A 30 25.92 6.05 -0.87
N PHE A 31 24.96 6.27 -1.77
CA PHE A 31 24.89 5.64 -3.08
C PHE A 31 24.54 6.68 -4.16
N PRO A 32 25.53 7.45 -4.65
CA PRO A 32 25.28 8.56 -5.58
C PRO A 32 24.64 8.17 -6.92
N GLN A 33 24.77 6.90 -7.32
CA GLN A 33 24.18 6.33 -8.54
C GLN A 33 22.91 5.53 -8.26
N GLY A 34 22.41 5.56 -7.02
CA GLY A 34 21.18 4.90 -6.66
C GLY A 34 19.95 5.61 -7.21
N VAL A 35 18.86 4.85 -7.32
CA VAL A 35 17.57 5.31 -7.82
C VAL A 35 16.50 4.96 -6.80
N SER A 36 15.59 5.89 -6.54
CA SER A 36 14.42 5.63 -5.69
C SER A 36 13.32 4.95 -6.48
N GLU A 37 12.43 4.25 -5.77
CA GLU A 37 11.19 3.70 -6.34
C GLU A 37 11.44 2.89 -7.62
N HIS A 38 12.37 1.94 -7.59
CA HIS A 38 12.76 1.18 -8.78
C HIS A 38 11.91 -0.08 -8.96
N PRO A 39 11.20 -0.26 -10.08
CA PRO A 39 10.41 -1.45 -10.33
C PRO A 39 11.28 -2.63 -10.75
N PHE A 40 10.95 -3.83 -10.27
CA PHE A 40 11.53 -5.09 -10.71
C PHE A 40 10.49 -6.21 -10.66
N ALA A 41 10.77 -7.30 -11.36
CA ALA A 41 9.93 -8.49 -11.37
C ALA A 41 10.48 -9.54 -10.41
N ILE A 42 9.61 -10.14 -9.60
CA ILE A 42 9.93 -11.26 -8.72
C ILE A 42 9.49 -12.55 -9.42
N GLN A 43 10.45 -13.38 -9.79
CA GLN A 43 10.11 -14.69 -10.38
C GLN A 43 9.57 -15.61 -9.28
N HIS A 44 8.39 -16.19 -9.52
CA HIS A 44 7.73 -17.26 -8.73
C HIS A 44 6.85 -16.86 -7.54
N ASP A 45 6.56 -15.59 -7.29
CA ASP A 45 5.56 -15.21 -6.29
C ASP A 45 4.17 -15.05 -6.92
N LYS A 46 3.37 -16.12 -6.88
CA LYS A 46 2.02 -16.13 -7.46
C LYS A 46 1.00 -15.26 -6.72
N ALA A 47 1.31 -14.83 -5.49
CA ALA A 47 0.41 -13.97 -4.73
C ALA A 47 0.56 -12.51 -5.14
N LEU A 48 1.75 -12.10 -5.61
CA LEU A 48 1.98 -10.74 -6.11
C LEU A 48 1.19 -10.46 -7.39
N ILE A 49 0.49 -9.34 -7.40
CA ILE A 49 -0.17 -8.85 -8.61
C ILE A 49 0.93 -8.51 -9.65
N ARG A 50 0.77 -9.05 -10.87
CA ARG A 50 1.73 -8.93 -11.98
C ARG A 50 3.15 -9.47 -11.70
N ASN A 51 3.40 -10.11 -10.55
CA ASN A 51 4.75 -10.45 -10.07
C ASN A 51 5.69 -9.22 -9.97
N LEU A 52 5.13 -8.02 -9.76
CA LEU A 52 5.89 -6.77 -9.76
C LEU A 52 6.05 -6.24 -8.34
N TYR A 53 7.23 -5.67 -8.08
CA TYR A 53 7.57 -4.98 -6.85
C TYR A 53 8.35 -3.72 -7.20
N ARG A 54 8.15 -2.63 -6.45
CA ARG A 54 8.91 -1.39 -6.59
C ARG A 54 9.66 -1.16 -5.29
N ILE A 55 10.98 -1.29 -5.36
CA ILE A 55 11.85 -1.11 -4.19
C ILE A 55 11.97 0.37 -3.85
N ASP A 56 11.99 0.69 -2.57
CA ASP A 56 12.24 2.03 -2.06
C ASP A 56 13.50 2.66 -2.63
N PHE A 57 14.62 1.92 -2.65
CA PHE A 57 15.86 2.41 -3.23
C PHE A 57 16.72 1.25 -3.76
N ALA A 58 17.09 1.33 -5.04
CA ALA A 58 18.01 0.41 -5.67
C ALA A 58 19.40 1.03 -5.80
N THR A 59 20.41 0.28 -5.39
CA THR A 59 21.83 0.62 -5.47
C THR A 59 22.48 -0.33 -6.48
N GLN A 60 23.44 0.17 -7.27
CA GLN A 60 24.23 -0.64 -8.23
C GLN A 60 23.34 -1.52 -9.13
N LEU A 61 22.59 -0.91 -10.05
CA LEU A 61 21.65 -1.61 -10.93
C LEU A 61 22.29 -2.74 -11.77
N GLU A 62 23.61 -2.68 -12.01
CA GLU A 62 24.36 -3.73 -12.70
C GLU A 62 25.69 -4.05 -11.99
N PRO A 63 26.17 -5.30 -12.03
CA PRO A 63 25.54 -6.48 -12.64
C PRO A 63 24.46 -7.12 -11.75
N LYS A 64 24.33 -6.69 -10.50
CA LYS A 64 23.36 -7.22 -9.53
C LYS A 64 22.83 -6.08 -8.66
N PRO A 65 21.55 -5.71 -8.79
CA PRO A 65 20.92 -4.73 -7.92
C PRO A 65 21.02 -5.12 -6.45
N GLU A 66 21.42 -4.16 -5.63
CA GLU A 66 21.29 -4.21 -4.18
C GLU A 66 20.16 -3.30 -3.74
N PHE A 67 19.31 -3.80 -2.83
CA PHE A 67 18.09 -3.13 -2.44
C PHE A 67 18.17 -2.58 -1.01
N ARG A 68 17.54 -1.43 -0.79
CA ARG A 68 17.32 -0.83 0.52
C ARG A 68 15.84 -0.54 0.65
N GLU A 69 15.25 -1.01 1.73
CA GLU A 69 13.85 -0.78 2.08
C GLU A 69 13.75 0.28 3.17
N PHE A 70 12.78 1.16 3.03
CA PHE A 70 12.38 2.08 4.05
C PHE A 70 11.28 1.45 4.89
N ARG A 71 11.42 1.53 6.21
CA ARG A 71 10.42 1.04 7.16
C ARG A 71 10.19 2.11 8.19
N LEU A 72 8.93 2.54 8.30
CA LEU A 72 8.54 3.43 9.37
C LEU A 72 8.22 2.58 10.61
N ASN A 73 9.11 2.61 11.60
CA ASN A 73 8.92 1.85 12.84
C ASN A 73 7.74 2.37 13.68
N ASP A 74 7.42 3.66 13.57
CA ASP A 74 6.39 4.30 14.38
C ASP A 74 5.06 4.42 13.64
N MET A 75 4.08 3.62 14.05
CA MET A 75 2.69 3.76 13.61
C MET A 75 2.04 5.01 14.22
N LEU A 76 1.32 5.80 13.41
CA LEU A 76 0.43 6.81 13.97
C LEU A 76 -0.77 6.10 14.60
N ALA A 77 -0.88 6.20 15.92
CA ALA A 77 -2.07 5.76 16.61
C ALA A 77 -3.22 6.71 16.25
N PHE A 78 -4.33 6.15 15.79
CA PHE A 78 -5.61 6.85 15.68
C PHE A 78 -6.71 5.97 16.25
N LYS A 79 -7.81 6.58 16.68
CA LYS A 79 -8.96 5.82 17.16
C LYS A 79 -9.52 5.02 15.99
N SER A 80 -9.64 3.70 16.15
CA SER A 80 -10.27 2.87 15.12
C SER A 80 -11.64 3.44 14.74
N TRP A 81 -11.93 3.41 13.45
CA TRP A 81 -13.20 3.84 12.91
C TRP A 81 -14.01 2.60 12.51
N ASP A 82 -15.29 2.61 12.85
CA ASP A 82 -16.19 1.50 12.66
C ASP A 82 -17.56 2.07 12.27
N GLY A 83 -18.02 1.77 11.06
CA GLY A 83 -19.29 2.30 10.60
C GLY A 83 -19.60 2.08 9.12
N PRO A 84 -20.78 2.53 8.66
CA PRO A 84 -21.16 2.41 7.26
C PRO A 84 -20.55 3.52 6.40
N VAL A 85 -20.00 3.16 5.24
CA VAL A 85 -19.64 4.06 4.13
C VAL A 85 -20.27 3.50 2.86
N ASP A 86 -21.14 4.27 2.20
CA ASP A 86 -21.71 3.92 0.89
C ASP A 86 -22.25 2.47 0.79
N GLY A 87 -22.95 2.00 1.83
CA GLY A 87 -23.58 0.69 1.85
C GLY A 87 -22.68 -0.49 2.22
N VAL A 88 -21.41 -0.26 2.58
CA VAL A 88 -20.51 -1.26 3.16
C VAL A 88 -20.07 -0.84 4.56
N HIS A 89 -19.87 -1.79 5.46
CA HIS A 89 -19.34 -1.51 6.80
C HIS A 89 -17.80 -1.50 6.75
N ILE A 90 -17.14 -0.40 7.12
CA ILE A 90 -15.67 -0.34 7.18
C ILE A 90 -15.21 -0.47 8.64
N HIS A 91 -14.21 -1.33 8.87
CA HIS A 91 -13.46 -1.44 10.12
C HIS A 91 -12.04 -0.94 9.85
N LEU A 92 -11.76 0.30 10.18
CA LEU A 92 -10.45 0.93 9.98
C LEU A 92 -9.68 0.93 11.31
N HIS A 93 -8.68 0.06 11.41
CA HIS A 93 -7.76 -0.02 12.54
C HIS A 93 -6.45 0.72 12.24
N PRO A 94 -5.68 1.11 13.26
CA PRO A 94 -4.32 1.60 13.07
C PRO A 94 -3.50 0.71 12.13
N PHE A 95 -2.79 1.35 11.20
CA PHE A 95 -1.93 0.69 10.22
C PHE A 95 -0.75 1.58 9.83
N ARG A 96 0.28 0.97 9.24
CA ARG A 96 1.39 1.67 8.58
C ARG A 96 1.14 1.76 7.08
N TRP A 97 1.43 2.91 6.48
CA TRP A 97 1.16 3.16 5.06
C TRP A 97 1.87 2.18 4.12
N ASP A 98 3.09 1.76 4.49
CA ASP A 98 3.90 0.75 3.80
C ASP A 98 3.48 -0.70 4.09
N ALA A 99 2.49 -0.93 4.95
CA ALA A 99 2.07 -2.27 5.35
C ALA A 99 0.59 -2.28 5.73
N ILE A 100 -0.29 -2.35 4.74
CA ILE A 100 -1.73 -2.51 4.95
C ILE A 100 -2.18 -3.94 4.66
N VAL A 101 -3.18 -4.38 5.40
CA VAL A 101 -4.00 -5.55 5.12
C VAL A 101 -5.43 -5.09 4.89
N VAL A 102 -6.02 -5.50 3.78
CA VAL A 102 -7.43 -5.30 3.46
C VAL A 102 -8.11 -6.65 3.38
N GLN A 103 -9.07 -6.89 4.26
CA GLN A 103 -9.83 -8.13 4.31
C GLN A 103 -11.29 -7.88 3.96
N LEU A 104 -11.81 -8.65 3.00
CA LEU A 104 -13.22 -8.63 2.63
C LEU A 104 -14.01 -9.61 3.48
N GLN A 105 -15.21 -9.21 3.90
CA GLN A 105 -16.19 -10.12 4.46
C GLN A 105 -17.28 -10.43 3.44
N GLY A 106 -17.57 -11.72 3.25
CA GLY A 106 -18.68 -12.20 2.42
C GLY A 106 -18.45 -12.09 0.90
N ALA A 107 -17.24 -11.76 0.45
CA ALA A 107 -16.91 -11.61 -0.97
C ALA A 107 -15.44 -11.96 -1.23
N LYS A 108 -15.12 -12.24 -2.50
CA LYS A 108 -13.75 -12.34 -3.02
C LYS A 108 -13.45 -11.14 -3.91
N TRP A 109 -12.18 -10.80 -4.06
CA TRP A 109 -11.75 -9.71 -4.94
C TRP A 109 -12.15 -9.93 -6.40
N ASP A 110 -12.73 -8.91 -7.04
CA ASP A 110 -12.77 -8.84 -8.51
C ASP A 110 -11.35 -8.61 -9.02
N MET A 111 -10.70 -9.69 -9.42
CA MET A 111 -9.31 -9.67 -9.88
C MET A 111 -9.11 -8.78 -11.12
N ALA A 112 -10.12 -8.60 -11.97
CA ALA A 112 -10.01 -7.73 -13.13
C ALA A 112 -10.02 -6.25 -12.72
N ALA A 113 -10.91 -5.86 -11.81
CA ALA A 113 -10.94 -4.52 -11.24
C ALA A 113 -9.69 -4.21 -10.42
N LEU A 114 -9.25 -5.17 -9.61
CA LEU A 114 -8.08 -5.03 -8.78
C LEU A 114 -6.78 -4.92 -9.60
N THR A 115 -6.66 -5.69 -10.69
CA THR A 115 -5.54 -5.55 -11.63
C THR A 115 -5.51 -4.17 -12.26
N ARG A 116 -6.66 -3.59 -12.63
CA ARG A 116 -6.71 -2.21 -13.16
C ARG A 116 -6.29 -1.17 -12.13
N TRP A 117 -6.72 -1.35 -10.88
CA TRP A 117 -6.27 -0.51 -9.76
C TRP A 117 -4.75 -0.61 -9.59
N PHE A 118 -4.20 -1.82 -9.56
CA PHE A 118 -2.76 -2.04 -9.45
C PHE A 118 -2.01 -1.40 -10.62
N ASP A 119 -2.46 -1.63 -11.85
CA ASP A 119 -1.79 -1.11 -13.05
C ASP A 119 -1.68 0.42 -13.01
N ARG A 120 -2.75 1.09 -12.56
CA ARG A 120 -2.77 2.54 -12.38
C ARG A 120 -1.78 2.99 -11.32
N TRP A 121 -1.88 2.44 -10.12
CA TRP A 121 -1.16 2.96 -8.96
C TRP A 121 0.28 2.46 -8.86
N PHE A 122 0.62 1.35 -9.51
CA PHE A 122 2.00 0.92 -9.71
C PHE A 122 2.68 1.70 -10.85
N GLY A 123 1.89 2.40 -11.68
CA GLY A 123 2.37 3.23 -12.77
C GLY A 123 2.75 2.43 -14.01
N LEU A 124 1.88 1.54 -14.50
CA LEU A 124 2.12 0.80 -15.76
C LEU A 124 1.59 1.58 -16.97
N MET A 125 2.46 1.79 -17.97
CA MET A 125 2.09 2.25 -19.32
C MET A 125 2.36 1.13 -20.32
N LYS A 126 1.30 0.58 -20.94
CA LYS A 126 1.42 -0.55 -21.90
C LYS A 126 2.27 -1.70 -21.34
N ASP A 127 1.94 -2.16 -20.12
CA ASP A 127 2.63 -3.23 -19.38
C ASP A 127 4.09 -2.93 -18.99
N THR A 128 4.57 -1.70 -19.17
CA THR A 128 5.89 -1.27 -18.71
C THR A 128 5.75 -0.34 -17.49
N PRO A 129 6.36 -0.66 -16.33
CA PRO A 129 6.39 0.24 -15.20
C PRO A 129 7.12 1.55 -15.52
N VAL A 130 6.53 2.66 -15.10
CA VAL A 130 7.17 3.97 -15.15
C VAL A 130 8.33 3.99 -14.16
N VAL A 131 9.47 4.46 -14.64
CA VAL A 131 10.66 4.72 -13.84
C VAL A 131 10.82 6.23 -13.73
N THR A 132 10.97 6.70 -12.51
CA THR A 132 11.22 8.09 -12.22
C THR A 132 12.73 8.30 -12.11
N PRO A 133 13.36 9.16 -12.94
CA PRO A 133 14.81 9.34 -12.89
C PRO A 133 15.28 9.94 -11.57
N GLY A 134 16.42 9.45 -11.06
CA GLY A 134 17.10 10.01 -9.90
C GLY A 134 16.45 9.64 -8.57
N VAL A 135 16.49 10.58 -7.63
CA VAL A 135 16.07 10.41 -6.23
C VAL A 135 14.90 11.35 -5.96
N GLN A 136 13.68 10.82 -6.11
CA GLN A 136 12.42 11.52 -5.89
C GLN A 136 11.26 10.53 -5.72
N THR A 137 10.14 11.00 -5.15
CA THR A 137 8.92 10.21 -5.00
C THR A 137 8.12 10.16 -6.29
N GLY A 138 7.67 8.98 -6.71
CA GLY A 138 6.92 8.78 -7.95
C GLY A 138 5.39 8.83 -7.78
N GLY A 139 4.89 8.73 -6.55
CA GLY A 139 3.45 8.67 -6.29
C GLY A 139 2.86 7.30 -6.60
N PHE A 140 3.65 6.23 -6.43
CA PHE A 140 3.26 4.87 -6.78
C PHE A 140 3.17 3.95 -5.56
N ILE A 141 2.34 2.91 -5.67
CA ILE A 141 2.37 1.77 -4.74
C ILE A 141 3.62 0.93 -5.01
N HIS A 142 4.12 0.28 -3.97
CA HIS A 142 5.31 -0.54 -4.05
C HIS A 142 4.99 -2.00 -4.34
N ALA A 143 3.91 -2.52 -3.77
CA ALA A 143 3.46 -3.87 -4.05
C ALA A 143 2.01 -4.08 -3.63
N ALA A 144 1.40 -5.10 -4.21
CA ALA A 144 0.18 -5.69 -3.68
C ALA A 144 0.20 -7.20 -3.92
N SER A 145 -0.25 -7.97 -2.94
CA SER A 145 -0.47 -9.40 -3.05
C SER A 145 -1.88 -9.77 -2.58
N VAL A 146 -2.43 -10.83 -3.17
CA VAL A 146 -3.79 -11.29 -2.87
C VAL A 146 -3.78 -12.78 -2.60
N GLN A 147 -4.46 -13.15 -1.52
CA GLN A 147 -4.80 -14.53 -1.21
C GLN A 147 -6.25 -14.58 -0.74
N ASP A 148 -7.11 -15.14 -1.60
CA ASP A 148 -8.56 -15.23 -1.38
C ASP A 148 -9.20 -13.87 -1.08
N GLU A 149 -9.70 -13.64 0.14
CA GLU A 149 -10.36 -12.40 0.57
C GLU A 149 -9.39 -11.36 1.15
N ILE A 150 -8.11 -11.72 1.30
CA ILE A 150 -7.08 -10.91 1.96
C ILE A 150 -6.15 -10.33 0.91
N LEU A 151 -5.97 -9.01 0.97
CA LEU A 151 -5.00 -8.28 0.18
C LEU A 151 -3.98 -7.63 1.11
N HIS A 152 -2.70 -7.80 0.82
CA HIS A 152 -1.62 -7.03 1.41
C HIS A 152 -1.15 -5.97 0.41
N ALA A 153 -0.87 -4.77 0.86
CA ALA A 153 -0.25 -3.75 0.02
C ALA A 153 0.77 -2.92 0.78
N ASP A 154 1.83 -2.56 0.06
CA ASP A 154 2.73 -1.47 0.40
C ASP A 154 2.33 -0.29 -0.50
N LEU A 155 1.71 0.72 0.10
CA LEU A 155 1.18 1.86 -0.66
C LEU A 155 2.27 2.82 -1.13
N GLY A 156 3.54 2.61 -0.74
CA GLY A 156 4.66 3.43 -1.17
C GLY A 156 4.40 4.92 -0.98
N THR A 157 4.65 5.70 -2.02
CA THR A 157 4.37 7.15 -2.01
C THR A 157 3.04 7.51 -2.68
N ALA A 158 2.21 6.52 -3.00
CA ALA A 158 0.91 6.72 -3.63
C ALA A 158 0.03 7.71 -2.83
N PRO A 159 -0.83 8.46 -3.53
CA PRO A 159 -1.73 9.39 -2.87
C PRO A 159 -2.90 8.66 -2.19
N VAL A 160 -3.65 9.36 -1.34
CA VAL A 160 -4.75 8.74 -0.57
C VAL A 160 -5.80 8.11 -1.47
N GLU A 161 -5.96 8.62 -2.69
CA GLU A 161 -6.80 8.09 -3.74
C GLU A 161 -6.49 6.63 -4.07
N ALA A 162 -5.24 6.17 -3.90
CA ALA A 162 -4.91 4.76 -4.09
C ALA A 162 -5.66 3.86 -3.09
N LEU A 163 -5.76 4.27 -1.83
CA LEU A 163 -6.49 3.50 -0.82
C LEU A 163 -8.01 3.65 -0.99
N THR A 164 -8.52 4.85 -1.26
CA THR A 164 -9.98 5.03 -1.42
C THR A 164 -10.51 4.36 -2.68
N GLU A 165 -9.75 4.36 -3.79
CA GLU A 165 -10.09 3.58 -4.98
C GLU A 165 -10.05 2.06 -4.69
N LEU A 166 -9.10 1.59 -3.86
CA LEU A 166 -9.05 0.18 -3.46
C LEU A 166 -10.29 -0.23 -2.65
N ILE A 167 -10.75 0.63 -1.73
CA ILE A 167 -12.00 0.42 -0.97
C ILE A 167 -13.21 0.38 -1.93
N ALA A 168 -13.22 1.23 -2.95
CA ALA A 168 -14.27 1.19 -3.97
C ALA A 168 -14.25 -0.13 -4.77
N VAL A 169 -13.07 -0.68 -5.09
CA VAL A 169 -12.93 -2.01 -5.70
C VAL A 169 -13.44 -3.12 -4.77
N ALA A 170 -13.07 -3.07 -3.50
CA ALA A 170 -13.54 -4.00 -2.47
C ALA A 170 -15.07 -4.03 -2.36
N ARG A 171 -15.68 -2.84 -2.29
CA ARG A 171 -17.14 -2.67 -2.28
C ARG A 171 -17.79 -3.21 -3.55
N ALA A 172 -17.25 -2.86 -4.72
CA ALA A 172 -17.77 -3.34 -6.01
C ALA A 172 -17.64 -4.86 -6.18
N SER A 173 -16.72 -5.49 -5.45
CA SER A 173 -16.57 -6.95 -5.38
C SER A 173 -17.69 -7.62 -4.57
N GLY A 174 -18.57 -6.85 -3.92
CA GLY A 174 -19.74 -7.35 -3.18
C GLY A 174 -19.50 -7.54 -1.67
N ALA A 175 -18.41 -6.99 -1.13
CA ALA A 175 -18.11 -7.09 0.30
C ALA A 175 -19.22 -6.46 1.15
N ILE A 176 -19.65 -7.16 2.20
CA ILE A 176 -20.60 -6.62 3.19
C ILE A 176 -19.88 -5.80 4.28
N ALA A 177 -18.62 -6.13 4.52
CA ALA A 177 -17.73 -5.37 5.37
C ALA A 177 -16.29 -5.44 4.85
N ILE A 178 -15.49 -4.42 5.15
CA ILE A 178 -14.09 -4.31 4.77
C ILE A 178 -13.29 -3.95 6.02
N ALA A 179 -12.32 -4.78 6.40
CA ALA A 179 -11.38 -4.47 7.47
C ALA A 179 -10.04 -3.99 6.88
N ILE A 180 -9.50 -2.91 7.44
CA ILE A 180 -8.19 -2.35 7.08
C ILE A 180 -7.36 -2.26 8.35
N SER A 181 -6.17 -2.88 8.35
CA SER A 181 -5.30 -2.94 9.52
C SER A 181 -3.83 -3.08 9.16
N ASP A 182 -2.95 -2.94 10.15
CA ASP A 182 -1.56 -3.40 10.04
C ASP A 182 -1.50 -4.94 10.00
N PRO A 183 -0.57 -5.57 9.26
CA PRO A 183 -0.36 -7.02 9.30
C PRO A 183 0.11 -7.53 10.68
N VAL A 184 0.72 -6.68 11.52
CA VAL A 184 1.10 -7.07 12.88
C VAL A 184 0.03 -6.76 13.92
N ALA A 185 -1.02 -6.02 13.55
CA ALA A 185 -2.16 -5.78 14.43
C ALA A 185 -3.02 -7.05 14.47
N LYS A 186 -3.13 -7.66 15.65
CA LYS A 186 -4.11 -8.73 15.87
C LYS A 186 -5.51 -8.13 15.78
N PRO A 187 -6.45 -8.74 15.05
CA PRO A 187 -7.86 -8.37 15.14
C PRO A 187 -8.28 -8.48 16.60
N THR A 188 -8.70 -7.37 17.21
CA THR A 188 -9.42 -7.45 18.49
C THR A 188 -10.78 -8.04 18.18
N THR A 189 -10.97 -9.31 18.51
CA THR A 189 -12.30 -9.90 18.50
C THR A 189 -13.19 -9.12 19.49
N PRO A 190 -14.49 -8.90 19.21
CA PRO A 190 -15.39 -8.19 20.13
C PRO A 190 -15.47 -8.77 21.54
N LYS A 191 -14.99 -10.00 21.76
CA LYS A 191 -14.87 -10.62 23.08
C LYS A 191 -13.81 -9.97 23.98
N ASP A 192 -12.85 -9.25 23.41
CA ASP A 192 -11.72 -8.68 24.15
C ASP A 192 -11.99 -7.25 24.69
N GLN A 193 -13.22 -6.73 24.48
CA GLN A 193 -13.67 -5.44 25.03
C GLN A 193 -14.53 -5.58 26.30
N LEU A 194 -14.65 -6.79 26.83
CA LEU A 194 -15.34 -7.09 28.09
C LEU A 194 -14.38 -7.78 29.05
N GLN A 195 -13.31 -7.08 29.46
CA GLN A 195 -12.55 -7.36 30.68
C GLN A 195 -12.26 -6.06 31.42
#